data_AF-T1EI87-F1
#
_entry.id   AF-T1EI87-F1
#
_cell.length_a   1.000
_cell.length_b   1.000
_cell.length_c   1.000
_cell.angle_alpha   90.00
_cell.angle_beta   90.00
_cell.angle_gamma   90.00
#
_symmetry.space_group_name_H-M   'P 1'
#
loop_
_entity.id
_entity.type
_entity.pdbx_description
1 polymer ?
#
loop_
_entity_poly.entity_id
_entity_poly.type
_entity_poly.pdbx_seq_one_letter_code
_entity_poly.pdbx_strand_id
1 'polypeptide(L)'
;LLIGQYDDQVSKCAIIDCRYPYEYHGGHIKVSFCLLFVCSFDSRKSVLIFHCEFSSERGPRLLQHLRSRDREAHIMTYPQLYYPEIYLLDGGYKAFYEAYPHLCEPQRYKPMDHADHAHELRHFKNKSKSWSAGDKA
;
A
#
# COMPACT_ATOMS: atom_id res chain seq x y z
N LEU A 1 -6.00 14.08 -7.85
CA LEU A 1 -5.27 12.83 -8.18
C LEU A 1 -6.22 11.71 -8.61
N LEU A 2 -7.20 11.31 -7.79
CA LEU A 2 -8.05 10.15 -8.07
C LEU A 2 -9.25 10.39 -9.02
N ILE A 3 -9.57 11.65 -9.31
CA ILE A 3 -10.75 12.07 -10.08
C ILE A 3 -10.38 12.59 -11.49
N GLY A 4 -9.23 12.19 -12.03
CA GLY A 4 -8.78 12.58 -13.38
C GLY A 4 -8.29 14.03 -13.52
N GLN A 5 -8.44 14.88 -12.49
CA GLN A 5 -8.01 16.29 -12.52
C GLN A 5 -6.53 16.55 -12.80
N TYR A 6 -5.68 15.52 -12.78
CA TYR A 6 -4.25 15.64 -13.04
C TYR A 6 -3.73 14.56 -13.99
N ASP A 7 -4.60 13.94 -14.81
CA ASP A 7 -4.20 12.84 -15.70
C ASP A 7 -3.08 13.24 -16.67
N ASP A 8 -3.04 14.52 -17.06
CA ASP A 8 -2.02 15.11 -17.93
C ASP A 8 -0.63 15.23 -17.27
N GLN A 9 -0.55 15.20 -15.92
CA GLN A 9 0.71 15.27 -15.16
C GLN A 9 0.99 14.02 -14.32
N VAL A 10 0.00 13.16 -14.11
CA VAL A 10 0.03 12.05 -13.16
C VAL A 10 -0.37 10.72 -13.82
N SER A 11 -0.04 10.56 -15.10
CA SER A 11 -0.24 9.32 -15.87
C SER A 11 0.52 8.09 -15.32
N LYS A 12 1.16 8.22 -14.14
CA LYS A 12 2.17 7.34 -13.57
C LYS A 12 2.04 7.18 -12.04
N CYS A 13 0.86 7.36 -11.47
CA CYS A 13 0.62 7.11 -10.04
C CYS A 13 0.18 5.65 -9.76
N ALA A 14 0.65 5.08 -8.65
CA ALA A 14 0.21 3.78 -8.14
C ALA A 14 -0.23 3.92 -6.68
N ILE A 15 -1.45 3.47 -6.37
CA ILE A 15 -1.93 3.39 -4.98
C ILE A 15 -1.72 1.96 -4.50
N ILE A 16 -0.98 1.81 -3.42
CA ILE A 16 -0.57 0.53 -2.85
C ILE A 16 -1.36 0.28 -1.57
N ASP A 17 -2.27 -0.69 -1.64
CA ASP A 17 -3.00 -1.17 -0.48
C ASP A 17 -2.18 -2.24 0.24
N CYS A 18 -1.74 -1.90 1.45
CA CYS A 18 -0.89 -2.73 2.29
C CYS A 18 -1.70 -3.62 3.26
N ARG A 19 -3.02 -3.68 3.09
CA ARG A 19 -3.90 -4.51 3.91
C ARG A 19 -3.83 -5.99 3.51
N TYR A 20 -4.44 -6.86 4.33
CA TYR A 20 -4.56 -8.27 3.97
C TYR A 20 -5.58 -8.48 2.84
N PRO A 21 -5.49 -9.60 2.08
CA PRO A 21 -6.32 -9.80 0.89
C PRO A 21 -7.81 -9.79 1.20
N TYR A 22 -8.25 -10.34 2.34
CA TYR A 22 -9.66 -10.31 2.71
C TYR A 22 -10.17 -8.90 2.99
N GLU A 23 -9.35 -8.01 3.58
CA GLU A 23 -9.70 -6.59 3.76
C GLU A 23 -9.86 -5.90 2.40
N TYR A 24 -8.93 -6.14 1.48
CA TYR A 24 -8.95 -5.60 0.11
C TYR A 24 -10.16 -6.07 -0.70
N HIS A 25 -10.43 -7.38 -0.71
CA HIS A 25 -11.61 -7.94 -1.39
C HIS A 25 -12.92 -7.51 -0.73
N GLY A 26 -12.91 -7.21 0.56
CA GLY A 26 -14.03 -6.63 1.27
C GLY A 26 -14.32 -5.17 0.93
N GLY A 27 -13.43 -4.53 0.16
CA GLY A 27 -13.54 -3.16 -0.32
C GLY A 27 -12.17 -2.50 -0.42
N HIS A 28 -11.84 -1.96 -1.58
CA HIS A 28 -10.60 -1.22 -1.84
C HIS A 28 -10.86 -0.01 -2.74
N ILE A 29 -9.87 0.86 -2.92
CA ILE A 29 -9.97 2.00 -3.83
C ILE A 29 -9.89 1.46 -5.26
N LYS A 30 -10.79 1.85 -6.17
CA LYS A 30 -10.96 1.25 -7.52
C LYS A 30 -9.68 1.09 -8.36
N VAL A 31 -8.67 1.92 -8.13
CA VAL A 31 -7.40 1.95 -8.89
C VAL A 31 -6.18 1.55 -8.03
N SER A 32 -6.43 1.05 -6.83
CA SER A 32 -5.38 0.55 -5.93
C SER A 32 -4.95 -0.86 -6.31
N PHE A 33 -3.72 -1.19 -5.95
CA PHE A 33 -3.15 -2.52 -6.09
C PHE A 33 -2.87 -3.08 -4.70
N CYS A 34 -3.41 -4.26 -4.40
CA CYS A 34 -3.05 -4.99 -3.20
C CYS A 34 -1.60 -5.47 -3.33
N LEU A 35 -0.74 -5.09 -2.38
CA LEU A 35 0.67 -5.43 -2.39
C LEU A 35 0.92 -6.94 -2.57
N LEU A 36 0.10 -7.77 -1.93
CA LEU A 36 0.27 -9.23 -1.95
C LEU A 36 0.00 -9.88 -3.32
N PHE A 37 -0.59 -9.14 -4.26
CA PHE A 37 -0.80 -9.57 -5.64
C PHE A 37 0.20 -8.94 -6.62
N VAL A 38 1.03 -7.99 -6.18
CA VAL A 38 2.00 -7.29 -7.04
C VAL A 38 3.39 -7.89 -6.82
N CYS A 39 3.89 -8.61 -7.84
CA CYS A 39 5.26 -9.14 -7.83
C CYS A 39 6.32 -8.13 -8.28
N SER A 40 5.92 -7.05 -8.97
CA SER A 40 6.82 -6.00 -9.45
C SER A 40 6.03 -4.71 -9.72
N PHE A 41 6.57 -3.56 -9.32
CA PHE A 41 6.03 -2.26 -9.69
C PHE A 41 6.56 -1.88 -11.07
N ASP A 42 5.67 -1.41 -11.96
CA ASP A 42 6.10 -0.80 -13.22
C ASP A 42 7.00 0.39 -12.90
N SER A 43 8.29 0.27 -13.23
CA SER A 43 9.30 1.31 -13.00
C SER A 43 9.01 2.60 -13.76
N ARG A 44 8.03 2.60 -14.68
CA ARG A 44 7.55 3.82 -15.33
C ARG A 44 6.68 4.65 -14.41
N LYS A 45 6.14 4.11 -13.31
CA LYS A 45 5.33 4.88 -12.34
C LYS A 45 6.23 5.74 -11.46
N SER A 46 5.99 7.05 -11.50
CA SER A 46 6.80 8.06 -10.82
C SER A 46 6.33 8.34 -9.39
N VAL A 47 5.06 8.05 -9.08
CA VAL A 47 4.45 8.37 -7.78
C VAL A 47 3.84 7.13 -7.15
N LEU A 48 4.24 6.81 -5.92
CA LEU A 48 3.66 5.73 -5.13
C LEU A 48 2.91 6.29 -3.92
N ILE A 49 1.66 5.90 -3.73
CA ILE A 49 0.85 6.28 -2.58
C ILE A 49 0.53 5.02 -1.77
N PHE A 50 1.09 4.92 -0.57
CA PHE A 50 0.86 3.80 0.33
C PHE A 50 -0.31 4.08 1.25
N HIS A 51 -1.08 3.04 1.58
CA HIS A 51 -2.04 3.09 2.67
C HIS A 51 -2.27 1.71 3.29
N CYS A 52 -2.86 1.69 4.48
CA CYS A 52 -3.47 0.47 5.00
C CYS A 52 -4.89 0.76 5.50
N GLU A 53 -5.34 0.13 6.59
CA GLU A 53 -6.66 0.40 7.16
C GLU A 53 -6.75 1.81 7.77
N PHE A 54 -5.79 2.15 8.64
CA PHE A 54 -5.67 3.45 9.30
C PHE A 54 -4.40 4.22 8.89
N SER A 55 -3.59 3.65 8.00
CA SER A 55 -2.25 4.16 7.64
C SER A 55 -1.30 4.43 8.81
N SER A 56 -1.49 3.81 9.96
CA SER A 56 -0.65 4.03 11.16
C SER A 56 0.57 3.11 11.26
N GLU A 57 0.45 1.86 10.77
CA GLU A 57 1.49 0.83 10.97
C GLU A 57 1.94 0.18 9.67
N ARG A 58 1.05 -0.58 9.00
CA ARG A 58 1.41 -1.38 7.81
C ARG A 58 1.88 -0.52 6.64
N GLY A 59 1.16 0.57 6.35
CA GLY A 59 1.52 1.53 5.30
C GLY A 59 2.87 2.22 5.54
N PRO A 60 3.08 2.89 6.70
CA PRO A 60 4.35 3.54 7.01
C PRO A 60 5.55 2.58 7.02
N ARG A 61 5.40 1.39 7.61
CA ARG A 61 6.48 0.39 7.65
C ARG A 61 6.91 -0.03 6.25
N LEU A 62 5.98 -0.29 5.35
CA LEU A 62 6.30 -0.68 3.98
C LEU A 62 6.95 0.46 3.20
N LEU A 63 6.41 1.68 3.33
CA LEU A 63 6.96 2.87 2.70
C LEU A 63 8.42 3.08 3.13
N GLN A 64 8.70 2.98 4.43
CA GLN A 64 10.06 3.09 4.98
C GLN A 64 10.97 1.98 4.44
N HIS A 65 10.51 0.72 4.46
CA HIS A 65 11.29 -0.40 3.96
C HIS A 65 11.66 -0.24 2.47
N LEU A 66 10.71 0.19 1.64
CA LEU A 66 10.97 0.46 0.22
C LEU A 66 12.04 1.54 0.06
N ARG A 67 11.91 2.66 0.79
CA ARG A 67 12.85 3.77 0.68
C ARG A 67 14.25 3.38 1.17
N SER A 68 14.36 2.58 2.23
CA SER A 68 15.66 2.05 2.68
C SER A 68 16.33 1.22 1.59
N ARG A 69 15.60 0.28 0.98
CA ARG A 69 16.13 -0.54 -0.12
C ARG A 69 16.52 0.27 -1.36
N ASP A 70 15.71 1.26 -1.71
CA ASP A 70 16.01 2.17 -2.83
C ASP A 70 17.31 2.97 -2.55
N ARG A 71 17.52 3.40 -1.30
CA ARG A 71 18.75 4.09 -0.89
C ARG A 71 19.96 3.17 -0.83
N GLU A 72 19.81 1.93 -0.39
CA GLU A 72 20.88 0.93 -0.40
C GLU A 72 21.33 0.64 -1.84
N ALA A 73 20.39 0.48 -2.77
CA ALA A 73 20.68 0.28 -4.19
C ALA A 73 21.43 1.46 -4.83
N HIS A 74 21.22 2.69 -4.32
CA HIS A 74 21.83 3.92 -4.83
C HIS A 74 22.89 4.51 -3.89
N ILE A 75 23.53 3.69 -3.05
CA ILE A 75 24.52 4.17 -2.08
C ILE A 75 25.70 4.90 -2.76
N MET A 76 26.13 4.43 -3.93
CA MET A 76 27.23 5.01 -4.70
C MET A 76 26.82 6.15 -5.63
N THR A 77 25.51 6.35 -5.84
CA THR A 77 24.95 7.35 -6.77
C THR A 77 24.04 8.35 -6.06
N TYR A 78 24.19 8.51 -4.74
CA TYR A 78 23.46 9.49 -3.96
C TYR A 78 23.53 10.88 -4.62
N PRO A 79 22.40 11.61 -4.79
CA PRO A 79 21.09 11.39 -4.17
C PRO A 79 20.06 10.63 -5.02
N GLN A 80 20.46 9.87 -6.05
CA GLN A 80 19.53 9.16 -6.95
C GLN A 80 18.57 8.20 -6.21
N LEU A 81 17.39 8.00 -6.80
CA LEU A 81 16.32 7.12 -6.34
C LEU A 81 15.57 6.54 -7.55
N TYR A 82 15.10 5.31 -7.45
CA TYR A 82 14.08 4.79 -8.37
C TYR A 82 12.71 5.42 -8.11
N TYR A 83 12.37 5.61 -6.84
CA TYR A 83 11.05 6.11 -6.41
C TYR A 83 11.20 7.42 -5.62
N PRO A 84 11.47 8.55 -6.30
CA PRO A 84 11.66 9.84 -5.64
C PRO A 84 10.39 10.31 -4.91
N GLU A 85 9.22 10.09 -5.50
CA GLU A 85 7.93 10.54 -4.97
C GLU A 85 7.15 9.37 -4.34
N ILE A 86 7.17 9.32 -3.00
CA ILE A 86 6.35 8.39 -2.22
C ILE A 86 5.52 9.16 -1.19
N TYR A 87 4.27 8.79 -1.06
CA TYR A 87 3.32 9.41 -0.15
C TYR A 87 2.60 8.35 0.70
N LEU A 88 2.07 8.79 1.83
CA LEU A 88 1.18 8.00 2.68
C LEU A 88 -0.20 8.65 2.66
N LEU A 89 -1.24 7.89 2.34
CA LEU A 89 -2.62 8.36 2.45
C LEU A 89 -3.00 8.43 3.92
N ASP A 90 -3.14 9.64 4.45
CA ASP A 90 -3.52 9.88 5.83
C ASP A 90 -4.92 9.32 6.15
N GLY A 91 -5.12 8.80 7.36
CA GLY A 91 -6.35 8.14 7.82
C GLY A 91 -6.66 6.78 7.16
N GLY A 92 -5.90 6.38 6.14
CA GLY A 92 -6.02 5.09 5.47
C GLY A 92 -7.35 4.83 4.78
N TYR A 93 -7.60 3.56 4.47
CA TYR A 93 -8.81 3.16 3.75
C TYR A 93 -10.09 3.45 4.53
N LYS A 94 -10.07 3.38 5.87
CA LYS A 94 -11.26 3.65 6.68
C LYS A 94 -11.74 5.09 6.47
N ALA A 95 -10.86 6.08 6.67
CA ALA A 95 -11.21 7.49 6.49
C ALA A 95 -11.56 7.79 5.02
N PHE A 96 -10.83 7.18 4.07
CA PHE A 96 -11.10 7.34 2.65
C PHE A 96 -12.49 6.81 2.26
N TYR A 97 -12.88 5.63 2.74
CA TYR A 97 -14.19 5.04 2.47
C TYR A 97 -15.32 5.87 3.07
N GLU A 98 -15.14 6.39 4.29
CA GLU A 98 -16.14 7.27 4.93
C GLU A 98 -16.39 8.55 4.11
N ALA A 99 -15.34 9.12 3.52
CA ALA A 99 -15.45 10.34 2.72
C ALA A 99 -15.87 10.09 1.25
N TYR A 100 -15.38 9.00 0.63
CA TYR A 100 -15.50 8.75 -0.80
C TYR A 100 -15.90 7.30 -1.13
N PRO A 101 -17.04 6.80 -0.63
CA PRO A 101 -17.43 5.39 -0.83
C PRO A 101 -17.64 5.04 -2.31
N HIS A 102 -18.04 6.00 -3.14
CA HIS A 102 -18.26 5.82 -4.58
C HIS A 102 -16.97 5.56 -5.39
N LEU A 103 -15.79 5.88 -4.83
CA LEU A 103 -14.48 5.57 -5.41
C LEU A 103 -13.94 4.20 -4.98
N CYS A 104 -14.74 3.43 -4.23
CA CYS A 104 -14.37 2.12 -3.72
C CYS A 104 -15.09 0.98 -4.44
N GLU A 105 -14.48 -0.20 -4.45
CA GLU A 105 -15.02 -1.42 -5.02
C GLU A 105 -14.61 -2.66 -4.21
N PRO A 106 -15.55 -3.52 -3.78
CA PRO A 106 -16.97 -3.17 -3.58
C PRO A 106 -17.10 -1.92 -2.67
N GLN A 107 -18.25 -1.23 -2.72
CA GLN A 107 -18.52 -0.07 -1.86
C GLN A 107 -18.81 -0.48 -0.41
N ARG A 108 -17.84 -1.15 0.23
CA ARG A 108 -17.90 -1.65 1.59
C ARG A 108 -16.56 -1.40 2.26
N TYR A 109 -16.57 -1.33 3.59
CA TYR A 109 -15.37 -1.40 4.39
C TYR A 109 -15.37 -2.73 5.16
N LYS A 110 -14.27 -3.47 5.08
CA LYS A 110 -14.02 -4.68 5.87
C LYS A 110 -12.79 -4.46 6.76
N PRO A 111 -12.97 -4.43 8.10
CA PRO A 111 -11.86 -4.22 9.03
C PRO A 111 -10.95 -5.44 9.13
N MET A 112 -9.73 -5.22 9.61
CA MET A 112 -8.75 -6.30 9.81
C MET A 112 -9.25 -7.35 10.83
N ASP A 113 -9.96 -6.95 11.87
CA ASP A 113 -10.44 -7.83 12.95
C ASP A 113 -11.86 -8.38 12.73
N HIS A 114 -12.32 -8.43 11.47
CA HIS A 114 -13.62 -8.98 11.12
C HIS A 114 -13.79 -10.44 11.60
N ALA A 115 -14.89 -10.73 12.30
CA ALA A 115 -15.14 -12.02 12.97
C ALA A 115 -14.96 -13.24 12.05
N ASP A 116 -15.50 -13.16 10.83
CA ASP A 116 -15.45 -14.24 9.84
C ASP A 116 -14.04 -14.54 9.29
N HIS A 117 -13.05 -13.69 9.58
CA HIS A 117 -11.70 -13.78 8.99
C HIS A 117 -10.59 -14.01 10.04
N ALA A 118 -10.94 -14.46 11.24
CA ALA A 118 -9.97 -14.72 12.32
C ALA A 118 -8.86 -15.72 11.92
N HIS A 119 -9.21 -16.75 11.13
CA HIS A 119 -8.24 -17.74 10.64
C HIS A 119 -7.25 -17.13 9.63
N GLU A 120 -7.75 -16.34 8.68
CA GLU A 120 -6.92 -15.65 7.69
C GLU A 120 -6.00 -14.61 8.34
N LEU A 121 -6.52 -13.83 9.29
CA LEU A 121 -5.73 -12.90 10.09
C LEU A 121 -4.54 -13.60 10.76
N ARG A 122 -4.78 -14.76 11.40
CA ARG A 122 -3.72 -15.55 12.02
C ARG A 122 -2.70 -16.04 10.99
N HIS A 123 -3.16 -16.54 9.85
CA HIS A 123 -2.30 -17.00 8.76
C HIS A 123 -1.38 -15.88 8.25
N PHE A 124 -1.93 -14.71 7.90
CA PHE A 124 -1.14 -13.60 7.37
C PHE A 124 -0.22 -12.96 8.41
N LYS A 125 -0.62 -12.90 9.69
CA LYS A 125 0.27 -12.47 10.79
C LYS A 125 1.48 -13.38 10.95
N ASN A 126 1.30 -14.69 10.84
CA ASN A 126 2.43 -15.63 10.93
C ASN A 126 3.37 -15.50 9.73
N LYS A 127 2.82 -15.33 8.52
CA LYS A 127 3.61 -15.13 7.30
C LYS A 127 4.38 -13.81 7.32
N SER A 128 3.79 -12.73 7.82
CA SER A 128 4.48 -11.42 7.87
C SER A 128 5.65 -11.39 8.87
N LYS A 129 5.62 -12.21 9.93
CA LYS A 129 6.75 -12.36 10.85
C LYS A 129 7.98 -13.01 10.22
N SER A 130 7.80 -13.92 9.25
CA SER A 130 8.94 -14.56 8.58
C SER A 130 9.68 -13.63 7.63
N TRP A 131 9.03 -12.56 7.15
CA TRP A 131 9.69 -11.53 6.32
C TRP A 131 10.55 -10.57 7.15
N SER A 132 10.23 -10.39 8.43
CA SER A 132 11.06 -9.60 9.38
C SER A 132 12.22 -10.39 9.98
N ALA A 133 12.30 -11.70 9.75
CA ALA A 133 13.35 -12.57 10.28
C ALA A 133 14.58 -12.67 9.37
N GLY A 134 14.55 -12.07 8.18
CA GLY A 134 15.65 -12.11 7.20
C GLY A 134 16.73 -11.04 7.37
N ASP A 135 16.50 -10.01 8.21
CA ASP A 135 17.41 -8.86 8.35
C ASP A 135 18.28 -8.94 9.63
N LYS A 136 18.54 -10.15 10.12
CA LYS A 136 19.59 -10.41 11.13
C LYS A 136 20.40 -11.64 10.73
N ALA A 137 21.35 -11.43 9.82
CA ALA A 137 22.54 -12.25 9.65
C ALA A 137 23.72 -11.31 9.37
#